data_AF-A0A5E5Q9L4-F1
#
_entry.id   AF-A0A5E5Q9L4-F1
#
_cell.length_a   1.000
_cell.length_b   1.000
_cell.length_c   1.000
_cell.angle_alpha   90.00
_cell.angle_beta   90.00
_cell.angle_gamma   90.00
#
_symmetry.space_group_name_H-M   'P 1'
#
loop_
_entity.id
_entity.type
_entity.pdbx_description
1 polymer ?
#
loop_
_entity_poly.entity_id
_entity_poly.type
_entity_poly.pdbx_seq_one_letter_code
_entity_poly.pdbx_strand_id
1 'polypeptide(L)'
;MEHFASIFSKKFNNILTAEKINATELANKAKITTVISYDYRSARAAPSGLSVIKIVKAFPQYTCYLLGLDPKTLPEQITFKD
;
A
#
# COMPACT_ATOMS: atom_id res chain seq x y z
N MET A 1 13.80 -0.37 11.65
CA MET A 1 12.34 -0.40 11.39
C MET A 1 11.84 0.88 10.74
N GLU A 2 12.28 2.06 11.19
CA GLU A 2 11.85 3.36 10.64
C GLU A 2 12.01 3.48 9.11
N HIS A 3 13.12 2.97 8.56
CA HIS A 3 13.35 2.98 7.11
C HIS A 3 12.28 2.20 6.31
N PHE A 4 11.84 1.05 6.83
CA PHE A 4 10.80 0.24 6.17
C PHE A 4 9.42 0.89 6.26
N ALA A 5 9.07 1.46 7.43
CA ALA A 5 7.83 2.21 7.61
C ALA A 5 7.77 3.43 6.68
N SER A 6 8.88 4.14 6.50
CA SER A 6 8.99 5.28 5.58
C SER A 6 8.80 4.87 4.12
N ILE A 7 9.48 3.81 3.65
CA ILE A 7 9.32 3.30 2.28
C ILE A 7 7.87 2.86 2.03
N PHE A 8 7.30 2.09 2.96
CA PHE A 8 5.92 1.64 2.82
C PHE A 8 4.94 2.81 2.82
N SER A 9 5.13 3.79 3.71
CA SER A 9 4.31 5.00 3.76
C SER A 9 4.33 5.76 2.43
N LYS A 10 5.50 5.93 1.78
CA LYS A 10 5.58 6.55 0.45
C LYS A 10 4.73 5.78 -0.56
N LYS A 11 4.89 4.45 -0.64
CA LYS A 11 4.12 3.60 -1.56
C LYS A 11 2.62 3.65 -1.28
N PHE A 12 2.24 3.59 -0.01
CA PHE A 12 0.86 3.66 0.45
C PHE A 12 0.20 4.98 0.07
N ASN A 13 0.88 6.11 0.29
CA ASN A 13 0.39 7.42 -0.11
C ASN A 13 0.23 7.55 -1.63
N ASN A 14 1.15 6.98 -2.42
CA ASN A 14 1.00 6.95 -3.88
C ASN A 14 -0.25 6.19 -4.33
N ILE A 15 -0.60 5.10 -3.65
CA ILE A 15 -1.86 4.38 -3.92
C ILE A 15 -3.07 5.25 -3.59
N LEU A 16 -3.08 5.94 -2.45
CA LEU A 16 -4.16 6.88 -2.10
C LEU A 16 -4.35 7.95 -3.19
N THR A 17 -3.25 8.54 -3.66
CA THR A 17 -3.28 9.54 -4.73
C THR A 17 -3.75 8.96 -6.06
N ALA A 18 -3.25 7.80 -6.46
CA ALA A 18 -3.60 7.15 -7.73
C ALA A 18 -5.09 6.77 -7.78
N GLU A 19 -5.61 6.23 -6.68
CA GLU A 19 -7.02 5.85 -6.54
C GLU A 19 -7.95 7.04 -6.24
N LYS A 20 -7.39 8.22 -5.94
CA LYS A 20 -8.12 9.43 -5.49
C LYS A 20 -9.00 9.17 -4.26
N ILE A 21 -8.48 8.39 -3.32
CA ILE A 21 -9.16 8.03 -2.07
C ILE A 21 -8.37 8.48 -0.84
N ASN A 22 -9.05 8.61 0.29
CA ASN A 22 -8.41 8.88 1.58
C ASN A 22 -8.12 7.59 2.37
N ALA A 23 -7.41 7.74 3.51
CA ALA A 23 -7.01 6.61 4.35
C ALA A 23 -8.20 5.83 4.93
N THR A 24 -9.35 6.48 5.18
CA THR A 24 -10.57 5.82 5.65
C THR A 24 -11.18 4.95 4.55
N GLU A 25 -11.27 5.46 3.33
CA GLU A 25 -11.77 4.72 2.18
C GLU A 25 -10.90 3.50 1.84
N LEU A 26 -9.57 3.67 1.89
CA LEU A 26 -8.63 2.56 1.73
C LEU A 26 -8.83 1.52 2.84
N ALA A 27 -8.96 1.95 4.10
CA ALA A 27 -9.18 1.04 5.23
C ALA A 27 -10.40 0.15 5.02
N ASN A 28 -11.50 0.75 4.54
CA ASN A 28 -12.73 0.03 4.20
C ASN A 28 -12.51 -0.98 3.08
N LYS A 29 -11.86 -0.59 1.98
CA LYS A 29 -11.56 -1.49 0.85
C LYS A 29 -10.66 -2.66 1.25
N ALA A 30 -9.61 -2.39 2.03
CA ALA A 30 -8.62 -3.37 2.47
C ALA A 30 -9.03 -4.16 3.72
N LYS A 31 -10.18 -3.86 4.36
CA LYS A 31 -10.63 -4.49 5.61
C LYS A 31 -9.54 -4.43 6.71
N ILE A 32 -8.92 -3.27 6.85
CA ILE A 32 -8.02 -2.90 7.94
C ILE A 32 -8.68 -1.79 8.77
N THR A 33 -8.19 -1.54 9.99
CA THR A 33 -8.77 -0.46 10.81
C THR A 33 -8.39 0.91 10.24
N THR A 34 -9.26 1.90 10.45
CA THR A 34 -8.94 3.29 10.08
C THR A 34 -7.67 3.78 10.78
N VAL A 35 -7.51 3.42 12.06
CA VAL A 35 -6.32 3.76 12.87
C VAL A 35 -5.04 3.28 12.19
N ILE A 36 -4.96 1.99 11.83
CA ILE A 36 -3.74 1.45 11.23
C ILE A 36 -3.48 2.04 9.82
N SER A 37 -4.54 2.36 9.09
CA SER A 37 -4.42 3.05 7.79
C SER A 37 -3.79 4.44 7.92
N TYR A 38 -4.18 5.21 8.96
CA TYR A 38 -3.53 6.48 9.28
C TYR A 38 -2.09 6.31 9.77
N ASP A 39 -1.79 5.24 10.52
CA ASP A 39 -0.42 4.95 10.95
C ASP A 39 0.50 4.64 9.76
N TYR A 40 0.01 3.90 8.75
CA TYR A 40 0.73 3.67 7.51
C TYR A 40 0.92 4.96 6.71
N ARG A 41 -0.12 5.78 6.59
CA ARG A 41 -0.07 7.08 5.93
C ARG A 41 1.03 7.97 6.52
N SER A 42 1.16 8.00 7.85
CA SER A 42 2.08 8.86 8.59
C SER A 42 3.41 8.20 8.97
N ALA A 43 3.72 7.01 8.42
CA ALA A 43 4.91 6.23 8.76
C ALA A 43 5.09 5.91 10.26
N ARG A 44 4.00 5.91 11.05
CA ARG A 44 4.02 5.58 12.49
C ARG A 44 4.10 4.08 12.76
N ALA A 45 3.71 3.26 11.79
CA ALA A 45 3.79 1.81 11.88
C ALA A 45 4.24 1.20 10.55
N ALA A 46 5.03 0.12 10.65
CA ALA A 46 5.27 -0.77 9.52
C ALA A 46 4.10 -1.75 9.36
N PRO A 47 3.75 -2.14 8.12
CA PRO A 47 2.67 -3.10 7.91
C PRO A 47 3.09 -4.50 8.32
N SER A 48 2.15 -5.24 8.93
CA SER A 48 2.29 -6.68 9.08
C SER A 48 2.12 -7.38 7.71
N GLY A 49 2.67 -8.59 7.56
CA GLY A 49 2.44 -9.41 6.35
C GLY A 49 0.95 -9.62 6.06
N LEU A 50 0.12 -9.81 7.09
CA LEU A 50 -1.34 -9.93 6.93
C LEU A 50 -1.96 -8.63 6.40
N SER A 51 -1.51 -7.47 6.87
CA SER A 51 -1.97 -6.17 6.36
C SER A 51 -1.55 -5.96 4.90
N VAL A 52 -0.33 -6.35 4.54
CA VAL A 52 0.12 -6.28 3.13
C VAL A 52 -0.76 -7.16 2.25
N ILE A 53 -1.03 -8.41 2.65
CA ILE A 53 -1.91 -9.33 1.89
C ILE A 53 -3.32 -8.72 1.71
N LYS A 54 -3.87 -8.10 2.77
CA LYS A 54 -5.17 -7.44 2.72
C LYS A 54 -5.20 -6.26 1.73
N ILE A 55 -4.17 -5.43 1.74
CA ILE A 55 -4.04 -4.30 0.81
C ILE A 55 -3.86 -4.81 -0.63
N VAL A 56 -2.99 -5.80 -0.84
CA VAL A 56 -2.79 -6.44 -2.15
C VAL A 56 -4.09 -7.05 -2.70
N LYS A 57 -4.89 -7.72 -1.87
CA LYS A 57 -6.20 -8.25 -2.30
C LYS A 57 -7.19 -7.15 -2.69
N ALA A 58 -7.13 -6.00 -2.04
CA ALA A 58 -8.00 -4.87 -2.36
C ALA A 58 -7.52 -4.08 -3.59
N PHE A 59 -6.22 -4.09 -3.86
CA PHE A 59 -5.61 -3.38 -4.98
C PHE A 59 -4.53 -4.24 -5.66
N PRO A 60 -4.93 -5.33 -6.35
CA PRO A 60 -4.00 -6.30 -6.93
C PRO A 60 -3.08 -5.70 -8.00
N GLN A 61 -3.50 -4.61 -8.64
CA GLN A 61 -2.72 -3.86 -9.63
C GLN A 61 -1.45 -3.21 -9.07
N TYR A 62 -1.33 -3.08 -7.73
CA TYR A 62 -0.16 -2.51 -7.05
C TYR A 62 0.71 -3.57 -6.36
N THR A 63 0.48 -4.85 -6.61
CA THR A 63 1.21 -5.94 -5.94
C THR A 63 2.73 -5.81 -6.13
N CYS A 64 3.19 -5.68 -7.38
CA CYS A 64 4.60 -5.52 -7.68
C CYS A 64 5.16 -4.23 -7.08
N TYR A 65 4.39 -3.14 -7.14
CA TYR A 65 4.80 -1.86 -6.57
C TYR A 65 4.99 -1.95 -5.05
N LEU A 66 4.02 -2.50 -4.32
CA LEU A 66 4.08 -2.67 -2.87
C LEU A 66 5.24 -3.58 -2.46
N LEU A 67 5.40 -4.71 -3.15
CA LEU A 67 6.39 -5.74 -2.83
C LEU A 67 7.79 -5.45 -3.41
N GLY A 68 7.94 -4.45 -4.29
CA GLY A 68 9.20 -4.17 -4.97
C GLY A 68 9.63 -5.26 -5.96
N LEU A 69 8.66 -5.92 -6.59
CA LEU A 69 8.89 -6.96 -7.59
C LEU A 69 8.95 -6.36 -9.00
N ASP A 70 9.67 -7.02 -9.92
CA ASP A 70 9.68 -6.63 -11.32
C ASP A 70 8.30 -6.92 -11.94
N PRO A 71 7.57 -5.91 -12.46
CA PRO A 71 6.27 -6.11 -13.10
C PRO A 71 6.32 -7.03 -14.32
N LYS A 72 7.49 -7.30 -14.92
CA LYS A 72 7.64 -8.33 -15.97
C LYS A 72 7.27 -9.74 -15.50
N THR A 73 7.21 -9.96 -14.19
CA THR A 73 6.89 -11.26 -13.58
C THR A 73 5.39 -11.47 -13.31
N LEU A 74 4.55 -10.42 -13.41
CA LEU A 74 3.12 -10.49 -13.11
C LEU A 74 2.30 -9.64 -14.11
N PRO A 75 1.36 -10.24 -14.86
CA PRO A 75 0.50 -9.48 -15.77
C PRO A 75 -0.38 -8.45 -15.02
N GLU A 76 -0.79 -7.38 -15.72
CA GLU A 76 -1.76 -6.35 -15.25
C GLU A 76 -1.29 -5.39 -14.14
N GLN A 77 0.02 -5.21 -13.96
CA GLN A 77 0.57 -4.32 -12.92
C GLN A 77 0.71 -2.86 -13.38
N ILE A 78 0.38 -1.90 -12.50
CA ILE A 78 0.64 -0.48 -12.74
C ILE A 78 2.10 -0.16 -12.39
N THR A 79 2.79 0.51 -13.32
CA THR A 79 4.17 0.99 -13.12
C THR A 79 4.15 2.47 -12.75
N PHE A 80 4.54 2.81 -11.52
CA PHE A 80 4.86 4.19 -11.17
C PHE A 80 6.27 4.51 -11.65
N LYS A 81 6.43 5.57 -12.47
CA LYS A 81 7.75 6.13 -12.77
C LYS A 81 8.13 7.05 -11.61
N ASP A 82 9.32 6.85 -11.05
CA ASP A 82 9.93 7.78 -10.08
C ASP A 82 10.14 9.18 -10.69
#